data_AF-A0A2E6HBG4-F1
#
_entry.id   AF-A0A2E6HBG4-F1
#
_cell.length_a   1.000
_cell.length_b   1.000
_cell.length_c   1.000
_cell.angle_alpha   90.00
_cell.angle_beta   90.00
_cell.angle_gamma   90.00
#
_symmetry.space_group_name_H-M   'P 1'
#
loop_
_entity.id
_entity.type
_entity.pdbx_description
1 polymer ?
#
loop_
_entity_poly.entity_id
_entity_poly.type
_entity_poly.pdbx_seq_one_letter_code
_entity_poly.pdbx_strand_id
1 'polypeptide(L)'
;MMTMMEKVAVGVLAFATLTNVSIAGPLDDGVAECGVPVCNLTESIDELKKVDHNARGSYAIMMMEKYGKSEDAKILENLYTASTAMTPVYHELGDTDWVLRSIYDLKDAVVLSLSKSGEADAKKLSALYAELSDQNQRFGMLSFWGSKVDSIETVGALEELVTFGTNAREISTELGDDAWVGRAAGDLISKITVKLTALDPAHEGLYNVTIDESVLPEDFFGFDKVTVLESSSDKNLVVTFINSKYRRTVFSFTHAEIAGNTVRGKVLSNTHVANTFEFTLDRTNRTIVGKIETTASEVINFEGKQEVSTNEVFRGQTPYELTEKDILGTLKGELAGVKGKLMIKTFKKNVYSATFRSNNGILLIHFQGKFFPKTGVLSLTNGESLKLSLSLRGTEEEAMWTGFAFNTKNGTATKASFAPLK
;
A
#
# COMPACT_ATOMS: atom_id res chain seq x y z
N MET A 1 54.05 10.55 73.77
CA MET A 1 53.76 11.28 75.01
C MET A 1 53.67 12.75 74.65
N MET A 2 52.46 13.34 74.69
CA MET A 2 52.11 14.76 74.51
C MET A 2 52.62 15.43 73.20
N THR A 3 51.78 16.11 72.42
CA THR A 3 50.99 17.28 72.84
C THR A 3 49.69 17.46 72.05
N MET A 4 48.75 18.11 72.75
CA MET A 4 47.43 18.60 72.35
C MET A 4 47.47 19.83 71.41
N MET A 5 46.32 19.99 70.72
CA MET A 5 45.57 21.23 70.40
C MET A 5 46.19 22.27 69.43
N GLU A 6 45.47 22.64 68.36
CA GLU A 6 44.48 23.74 68.36
C GLU A 6 43.70 23.81 67.03
N LYS A 7 42.52 24.46 67.11
CA LYS A 7 41.46 24.61 66.11
C LYS A 7 41.82 25.65 65.04
N VAL A 8 41.38 25.45 63.79
CA VAL A 8 40.89 26.56 62.93
C VAL A 8 39.73 26.06 62.07
N ALA A 9 38.62 26.80 62.13
CA ALA A 9 37.46 26.66 61.27
C ALA A 9 37.80 27.07 59.82
N VAL A 10 37.44 26.24 58.85
CA VAL A 10 37.41 26.67 57.44
C VAL A 10 35.96 26.60 56.98
N GLY A 11 35.43 27.77 56.68
CA GLY A 11 34.05 27.98 56.27
C GLY A 11 33.71 27.24 54.99
N VAL A 12 32.47 26.77 54.96
CA VAL A 12 31.76 26.34 53.75
C VAL A 12 31.68 27.55 52.82
N LEU A 13 32.56 27.60 51.82
CA LEU A 13 32.37 28.45 50.64
C LEU A 13 31.21 27.85 49.85
N ALA A 14 30.05 28.47 49.99
CA ALA A 14 28.95 28.30 49.06
C ALA A 14 29.43 28.79 47.68
N PHE A 15 29.83 27.84 46.82
CA PHE A 15 29.86 28.09 45.39
C PHE A 15 28.40 28.18 44.95
N ALA A 16 27.91 29.41 44.82
CA ALA A 16 26.78 29.69 43.97
C ALA A 16 27.18 29.25 42.56
N THR A 17 26.73 28.05 42.17
CA THR A 17 26.66 27.68 40.76
C THR A 17 25.66 28.65 40.13
N LEU A 18 26.18 29.74 39.58
CA LEU A 18 25.51 30.52 38.57
C LEU A 18 25.21 29.55 37.43
N THR A 19 23.97 29.05 37.40
CA THR A 19 23.38 28.52 36.18
C THR A 19 23.32 29.70 35.22
N ASN A 20 24.33 29.81 34.36
CA ASN A 20 24.20 30.57 33.12
C ASN A 20 23.08 29.91 32.32
N VAL A 21 21.85 30.35 32.55
CA VAL A 21 20.80 30.29 31.55
C VAL A 21 21.27 31.27 30.48
N SER A 22 22.10 30.77 29.55
CA SER A 22 22.21 31.39 28.23
C SER A 22 20.77 31.50 27.75
N ILE A 23 20.28 32.72 27.59
CA ILE A 23 19.03 32.96 26.87
C ILE A 23 19.47 32.91 25.41
N ALA A 24 19.08 31.88 24.69
CA ALA A 24 19.27 31.72 23.26
C ALA A 24 18.81 33.02 22.61
N GLY A 25 19.69 33.60 21.79
CA GLY A 25 19.31 34.70 20.94
C GLY A 25 18.17 34.29 19.99
N PRO A 26 17.46 35.24 19.37
CA PRO A 26 16.35 34.94 18.46
C PRO A 26 16.72 34.06 17.25
N LEU A 27 18.01 33.91 16.95
CA LEU A 27 18.54 33.06 15.87
C LEU A 27 19.36 31.87 16.40
N ASP A 28 19.39 31.65 17.70
CA ASP A 28 20.00 30.47 18.30
C ASP A 28 19.00 29.31 18.32
N ASP A 29 19.51 28.08 18.48
CA ASP A 29 18.67 26.90 18.60
C ASP A 29 17.92 26.84 19.93
N GLY A 30 16.61 27.03 19.85
CA GLY A 30 15.72 27.12 20.99
C GLY A 30 15.35 25.81 21.69
N VAL A 31 15.79 24.64 21.19
CA VAL A 31 15.31 23.35 21.72
C VAL A 31 15.58 23.19 23.21
N ALA A 32 16.72 23.68 23.72
CA ALA A 32 17.03 23.60 25.14
C ALA A 32 16.12 24.49 26.03
N GLU A 33 15.50 25.52 25.46
CA GLU A 33 14.80 26.57 26.21
C GLU A 33 13.28 26.48 26.08
N CYS A 34 12.78 26.29 24.86
CA CYS A 34 11.35 26.21 24.57
C CYS A 34 10.93 24.86 23.99
N GLY A 35 11.87 23.91 23.84
CA GLY A 35 11.58 22.57 23.34
C GLY A 35 11.21 22.52 21.86
N VAL A 36 11.57 23.54 21.08
CA VAL A 36 11.48 23.60 19.61
C VAL A 36 12.61 24.49 19.05
N PRO A 37 13.03 24.34 17.78
CA PRO A 37 14.16 25.10 17.23
C PRO A 37 13.93 26.61 17.18
N VAL A 38 12.70 27.06 16.88
CA VAL A 38 12.34 28.48 16.78
C VAL A 38 11.34 28.83 17.87
N CYS A 39 11.80 29.47 18.95
CA CYS A 39 10.98 29.79 20.12
C CYS A 39 9.97 30.92 19.86
N ASN A 40 10.42 32.01 19.23
CA ASN A 40 9.57 33.15 18.93
C ASN A 40 9.76 33.57 17.46
N LEU A 41 8.82 33.16 16.62
CA LEU A 41 8.88 33.39 15.18
C LEU A 41 8.95 34.87 14.82
N THR A 42 8.21 35.74 15.53
CA THR A 42 8.20 37.19 15.28
C THR A 42 9.56 37.79 15.60
N GLU A 43 10.13 37.50 16.77
CA GLU A 43 11.47 37.98 17.14
C GLU A 43 12.56 37.45 16.21
N SER A 44 12.43 36.19 15.77
CA SER A 44 13.36 35.58 14.82
C SER A 44 13.32 36.30 13.47
N ILE A 45 12.13 36.61 12.96
CA ILE A 45 11.95 37.37 11.71
C ILE A 45 12.51 38.79 11.84
N ASP A 46 12.23 39.46 12.95
CA ASP A 46 12.74 40.82 13.20
C ASP A 46 14.28 40.83 13.28
N GLU A 47 14.88 39.78 13.84
CA GLU A 47 16.34 39.65 13.89
C GLU A 47 16.94 39.32 12.52
N LEU A 48 16.31 38.44 11.73
CA LEU A 48 16.73 38.13 10.35
C LEU A 48 16.78 39.39 9.46
N LYS A 49 15.90 40.36 9.70
CA LYS A 49 15.88 41.65 8.98
C LYS A 49 17.06 42.57 9.32
N LYS A 50 17.72 42.37 10.48
CA LYS A 50 18.84 43.21 10.95
C LYS A 50 20.21 42.65 10.58
N VAL A 51 20.33 41.34 10.47
CA VAL A 51 21.60 40.68 10.16
C VAL A 51 21.94 40.78 8.67
N ASP A 52 23.19 40.47 8.31
CA ASP A 52 23.60 40.42 6.89
C ASP A 52 23.13 39.14 6.18
N HIS A 53 23.28 39.13 4.85
CA HIS A 53 22.88 37.99 4.01
C HIS A 53 23.61 36.67 4.35
N ASN A 54 24.87 36.72 4.81
CA ASN A 54 25.63 35.51 5.16
C ASN A 54 25.08 34.90 6.46
N ALA A 55 24.75 35.74 7.44
CA ALA A 55 24.15 35.31 8.69
C ALA A 55 22.77 34.67 8.46
N ARG A 56 21.93 35.24 7.59
CA ARG A 56 20.65 34.62 7.19
C ARG A 56 20.86 33.25 6.56
N GLY A 57 21.73 33.16 5.55
CA GLY A 57 22.00 31.88 4.88
C GLY A 57 22.56 30.82 5.83
N SER A 58 23.49 31.21 6.71
CA SER A 58 24.07 30.31 7.71
C SER A 58 23.06 29.79 8.72
N TYR A 59 22.08 30.63 9.11
CA TYR A 59 21.00 30.23 10.00
C TYR A 59 20.13 29.13 9.38
N ALA A 60 19.70 29.31 8.11
CA ALA A 60 18.92 28.30 7.40
C ALA A 60 19.70 26.98 7.24
N ILE A 61 20.98 27.05 6.87
CA ILE A 61 21.85 25.87 6.74
C ILE A 61 21.99 25.14 8.08
N MET A 62 22.28 25.87 9.16
CA MET A 62 22.41 25.28 10.51
C MET A 62 21.14 24.53 10.90
N MET A 63 19.97 25.15 10.73
CA MET A 63 18.68 24.51 11.06
C MET A 63 18.43 23.27 10.21
N MET A 64 18.79 23.31 8.92
CA MET A 64 18.66 22.18 8.02
C MET A 64 19.59 21.03 8.41
N GLU A 65 20.88 21.31 8.66
CA GLU A 65 21.87 20.30 9.03
C GLU A 65 21.50 19.62 10.34
N LYS A 66 20.97 20.37 11.30
CA LYS A 66 20.61 19.85 12.62
C LYS A 66 19.30 19.08 12.63
N TYR A 67 18.29 19.56 11.91
CA TYR A 67 16.90 19.08 12.05
C TYR A 67 16.23 18.59 10.77
N GLY A 68 16.85 18.81 9.60
CA GLY A 68 16.27 18.44 8.30
C GLY A 68 16.06 16.93 8.10
N LYS A 69 16.59 16.09 9.00
CA LYS A 69 16.36 14.62 9.06
C LYS A 69 15.73 14.15 10.36
N SER A 70 15.17 15.07 11.16
CA SER A 70 14.49 14.73 12.42
C SER A 70 13.28 13.83 12.16
N GLU A 71 12.92 13.00 13.14
CA GLU A 71 11.66 12.25 13.16
C GLU A 71 10.64 12.87 14.14
N ASP A 72 11.05 13.88 14.92
CA ASP A 72 10.18 14.56 15.89
C ASP A 72 9.22 15.53 15.18
N ALA A 73 7.94 15.18 15.17
CA ALA A 73 6.89 15.97 14.54
C ALA A 73 6.81 17.41 15.08
N LYS A 74 7.03 17.63 16.38
CA LYS A 74 6.96 18.97 16.99
C LYS A 74 8.08 19.86 16.49
N ILE A 75 9.30 19.31 16.37
CA ILE A 75 10.46 20.01 15.80
C ILE A 75 10.20 20.35 14.33
N LEU A 76 9.74 19.38 13.54
CA LEU A 76 9.53 19.55 12.12
C LEU A 76 8.38 20.53 11.80
N GLU A 77 7.25 20.46 12.51
CA GLU A 77 6.12 21.38 12.33
C GLU A 77 6.49 22.83 12.70
N ASN A 78 7.29 23.00 13.76
CA ASN A 78 7.84 24.32 14.13
C ASN A 78 8.73 24.88 13.01
N LEU A 79 9.66 24.08 12.47
CA LEU A 79 10.52 24.51 11.38
C LEU A 79 9.79 24.72 10.06
N TYR A 80 8.75 23.94 9.77
CA TYR A 80 7.91 24.14 8.59
C TYR A 80 7.20 25.49 8.66
N THR A 81 6.60 25.79 9.81
CA THR A 81 5.94 27.09 10.05
C THR A 81 6.95 28.23 9.93
N ALA A 82 8.12 28.08 10.57
CA ALA A 82 9.16 29.10 10.57
C ALA A 82 9.74 29.35 9.17
N SER A 83 10.18 28.30 8.47
CA SER A 83 10.75 28.42 7.12
C SER A 83 9.76 29.01 6.12
N THR A 84 8.48 28.66 6.20
CA THR A 84 7.42 29.25 5.38
C THR A 84 7.25 30.75 5.63
N ALA A 85 7.24 31.17 6.89
CA ALA A 85 7.11 32.59 7.26
C ALA A 85 8.38 33.41 6.99
N MET A 86 9.55 32.78 7.06
CA MET A 86 10.85 33.43 6.81
C MET A 86 11.15 33.57 5.31
N THR A 87 10.68 32.66 4.45
CA THR A 87 10.97 32.68 3.00
C THR A 87 10.67 34.05 2.34
N PRO A 88 9.51 34.70 2.56
CA PRO A 88 9.24 36.03 2.02
C PRO A 88 10.22 37.11 2.45
N VAL A 89 10.79 37.00 3.66
CA VAL A 89 11.75 37.97 4.19
C VAL A 89 13.06 37.93 3.40
N TYR A 90 13.52 36.73 3.03
CA TYR A 90 14.74 36.56 2.25
C TYR A 90 14.58 37.16 0.85
N HIS A 91 13.38 37.04 0.26
CA HIS A 91 13.03 37.69 -1.01
C HIS A 91 12.93 39.21 -0.88
N GLU A 92 12.25 39.72 0.15
CA GLU A 92 12.06 41.16 0.39
C GLU A 92 13.40 41.89 0.51
N LEU A 93 14.38 41.26 1.16
CA LEU A 93 15.71 41.82 1.39
C LEU A 93 16.65 41.69 0.18
N GLY A 94 16.19 41.09 -0.91
CA GLY A 94 16.97 40.95 -2.15
C GLY A 94 18.20 40.06 -1.99
N ASP A 95 18.09 38.99 -1.20
CA ASP A 95 19.20 38.10 -0.92
C ASP A 95 19.76 37.42 -2.17
N THR A 96 21.07 37.15 -2.16
CA THR A 96 21.76 36.44 -3.24
C THR A 96 21.25 35.01 -3.41
N ASP A 97 21.32 34.47 -4.63
CA ASP A 97 20.82 33.13 -4.99
C ASP A 97 21.15 32.02 -3.99
N TRP A 98 22.38 31.98 -3.46
CA TRP A 98 22.77 30.91 -2.54
C TRP A 98 22.05 31.00 -1.18
N VAL A 99 21.74 32.20 -0.71
CA VAL A 99 20.98 32.46 0.53
C VAL A 99 19.51 32.10 0.31
N LEU A 100 18.93 32.49 -0.83
CA LEU A 100 17.59 32.06 -1.22
C LEU A 100 17.50 30.54 -1.32
N ARG A 101 18.47 29.87 -1.95
CA ARG A 101 18.53 28.41 -1.99
C ARG A 101 18.57 27.81 -0.59
N SER A 102 19.33 28.37 0.35
CA SER A 102 19.44 27.79 1.70
C SER A 102 18.11 27.71 2.47
N ILE A 103 17.23 28.72 2.33
CA ILE A 103 15.92 28.69 2.98
C ILE A 103 14.96 27.71 2.28
N TYR A 104 15.06 27.56 0.95
CA TYR A 104 14.34 26.52 0.21
C TYR A 104 14.83 25.12 0.52
N ASP A 105 16.15 24.91 0.62
CA ASP A 105 16.76 23.62 1.00
C ASP A 105 16.30 23.21 2.41
N LEU A 106 16.26 24.17 3.36
CA LEU A 106 15.67 23.94 4.68
C LEU A 106 14.20 23.53 4.58
N LYS A 107 13.38 24.30 3.84
CA LYS A 107 11.95 24.03 3.71
C LYS A 107 11.72 22.63 3.10
N ASP A 108 12.39 22.32 2.00
CA ASP A 108 12.25 21.03 1.30
C ASP A 108 12.70 19.86 2.17
N ALA A 109 13.81 20.01 2.91
CA ALA A 109 14.26 18.98 3.85
C ALA A 109 13.23 18.71 4.96
N VAL A 110 12.63 19.77 5.51
CA VAL A 110 11.59 19.67 6.54
C VAL A 110 10.31 19.05 5.98
N VAL A 111 9.83 19.50 4.83
CA VAL A 111 8.64 18.95 4.15
C VAL A 111 8.84 17.46 3.85
N LEU A 112 10.01 17.09 3.32
CA LEU A 112 10.34 15.70 3.05
C LEU A 112 10.38 14.87 4.34
N SER A 113 10.97 15.38 5.43
CA SER A 113 11.01 14.66 6.70
C SER A 113 9.63 14.54 7.36
N LEU A 114 8.79 15.58 7.31
CA LEU A 114 7.38 15.52 7.73
C LEU A 114 6.60 14.46 6.97
N SER A 115 6.84 14.35 5.65
CA SER A 115 6.19 13.35 4.82
C SER A 115 6.62 11.92 5.16
N LYS A 116 7.80 11.74 5.74
CA LYS A 116 8.40 10.43 6.06
C LYS A 116 8.09 9.97 7.48
N SER A 117 7.92 10.90 8.42
CA SER A 117 7.61 10.62 9.82
C SER A 117 6.10 10.52 10.09
N GLY A 118 5.27 11.06 9.19
CA GLY A 118 3.81 11.02 9.29
C GLY A 118 3.16 9.69 8.91
N GLU A 119 1.87 9.59 9.19
CA GLU A 119 1.02 8.48 8.72
C GLU A 119 0.74 8.57 7.21
N ALA A 120 0.29 7.47 6.63
CA ALA A 120 -0.22 7.43 5.27
C ALA A 120 -1.57 8.15 5.19
N ASP A 121 -1.54 9.46 4.99
CA ASP A 121 -2.70 10.32 4.76
C ASP A 121 -2.56 10.98 3.38
N ALA A 122 -3.43 10.65 2.45
CA ALA A 122 -3.31 11.08 1.06
C ALA A 122 -3.35 12.59 0.93
N LYS A 123 -4.22 13.26 1.70
CA LYS A 123 -4.40 14.71 1.63
C LYS A 123 -3.16 15.45 2.13
N LYS A 124 -2.65 15.05 3.31
CA LYS A 124 -1.45 15.63 3.92
C LYS A 124 -0.23 15.36 3.04
N LEU A 125 -0.05 14.13 2.57
CA LEU A 125 1.08 13.78 1.71
C LEU A 125 1.04 14.51 0.37
N SER A 126 -0.15 14.62 -0.27
CA SER A 126 -0.28 15.35 -1.54
C SER A 126 0.02 16.85 -1.37
N ALA A 127 -0.43 17.45 -0.27
CA ALA A 127 -0.13 18.86 0.05
C ALA A 127 1.37 19.08 0.24
N LEU A 128 2.04 18.25 1.05
CA LEU A 128 3.48 18.31 1.24
C LEU A 128 4.25 18.08 -0.07
N TYR A 129 3.80 17.13 -0.89
CA TYR A 129 4.42 16.84 -2.19
C TYR A 129 4.38 18.03 -3.15
N ALA A 130 3.25 18.76 -3.19
CA ALA A 130 3.09 19.95 -4.02
C ALA A 130 3.97 21.13 -3.56
N GLU A 131 4.40 21.15 -2.29
CA GLU A 131 5.22 22.21 -1.73
C GLU A 131 6.72 22.05 -1.95
N LEU A 132 7.18 20.84 -2.28
CA LEU A 132 8.57 20.58 -2.59
C LEU A 132 8.97 21.41 -3.81
N SER A 133 10.10 22.10 -3.75
CA SER A 133 10.53 22.97 -4.84
C SER A 133 11.19 22.18 -5.99
N ASP A 134 11.93 21.12 -5.66
CA ASP A 134 12.71 20.33 -6.62
C ASP A 134 12.13 18.95 -6.94
N GLN A 135 12.25 18.55 -8.22
CA GLN A 135 11.74 17.28 -8.72
C GLN A 135 12.45 16.05 -8.14
N ASN A 136 13.72 16.16 -7.74
CA ASN A 136 14.43 15.06 -7.07
C ASN A 136 13.90 14.82 -5.66
N GLN A 137 13.46 15.89 -4.96
CA GLN A 137 12.85 15.75 -3.64
C GLN A 137 11.48 15.09 -3.73
N ARG A 138 10.67 15.48 -4.74
CA ARG A 138 9.40 14.81 -5.07
C ARG A 138 9.61 13.32 -5.34
N PHE A 139 10.58 12.97 -6.19
CA PHE A 139 10.96 11.58 -6.39
C PHE A 139 11.46 10.88 -5.12
N GLY A 140 12.21 11.58 -4.26
CA GLY A 140 12.67 11.08 -2.97
C GLY A 140 11.52 10.71 -2.04
N MET A 141 10.44 11.48 -2.04
CA MET A 141 9.21 11.18 -1.29
C MET A 141 8.50 9.93 -1.82
N LEU A 142 8.32 9.83 -3.15
CA LEU A 142 7.73 8.64 -3.79
C LEU A 142 8.56 7.37 -3.52
N SER A 143 9.88 7.47 -3.63
CA SER A 143 10.82 6.37 -3.39
C SER A 143 10.77 5.88 -1.94
N PHE A 144 10.67 6.79 -0.98
CA PHE A 144 10.53 6.44 0.43
C PHE A 144 9.25 5.61 0.66
N TRP A 145 8.10 6.11 0.23
CA TRP A 145 6.83 5.39 0.41
C TRP A 145 6.83 4.06 -0.34
N GLY A 146 7.43 4.01 -1.54
CA GLY A 146 7.65 2.77 -2.29
C GLY A 146 8.48 1.73 -1.52
N SER A 147 9.48 2.17 -0.77
CA SER A 147 10.27 1.27 0.09
C SER A 147 9.50 0.74 1.32
N LYS A 148 8.47 1.48 1.78
CA LYS A 148 7.69 1.12 2.98
C LYS A 148 6.52 0.19 2.69
N VAL A 149 6.02 0.13 1.44
CA VAL A 149 4.84 -0.68 1.04
C VAL A 149 4.85 -2.09 1.61
N ASP A 150 5.96 -2.81 1.52
CA ASP A 150 6.02 -4.23 1.93
C ASP A 150 5.76 -4.43 3.44
N SER A 151 6.06 -3.41 4.25
CA SER A 151 5.89 -3.40 5.70
C SER A 151 4.52 -2.91 6.19
N ILE A 152 3.72 -2.28 5.32
CA ILE A 152 2.40 -1.76 5.68
C ILE A 152 1.39 -2.90 5.60
N GLU A 153 0.69 -3.18 6.71
CA GLU A 153 -0.26 -4.30 6.79
C GLU A 153 -1.72 -3.84 6.88
N THR A 154 -1.97 -2.53 6.93
CA THR A 154 -3.30 -1.94 7.01
C THR A 154 -3.80 -1.57 5.61
N VAL A 155 -4.94 -2.13 5.21
CA VAL A 155 -5.58 -1.86 3.90
C VAL A 155 -5.83 -0.36 3.72
N GLY A 156 -6.41 0.31 4.72
CA GLY A 156 -6.69 1.75 4.63
C GLY A 156 -5.45 2.61 4.39
N ALA A 157 -4.32 2.32 5.06
CA ALA A 157 -3.08 3.05 4.82
C ALA A 157 -2.54 2.85 3.40
N LEU A 158 -2.67 1.64 2.85
CA LEU A 158 -2.28 1.37 1.46
C LEU A 158 -3.22 2.08 0.47
N GLU A 159 -4.53 2.13 0.73
CA GLU A 159 -5.50 2.88 -0.09
C GLU A 159 -5.21 4.39 -0.10
N GLU A 160 -4.86 4.96 1.04
CA GLU A 160 -4.38 6.35 1.14
C GLU A 160 -3.13 6.57 0.28
N LEU A 161 -2.17 5.63 0.28
CA LEU A 161 -0.99 5.74 -0.57
C LEU A 161 -1.28 5.59 -2.08
N VAL A 162 -2.31 4.84 -2.47
CA VAL A 162 -2.77 4.81 -3.88
C VAL A 162 -3.31 6.19 -4.29
N THR A 163 -4.13 6.79 -3.42
CA THR A 163 -4.70 8.12 -3.66
C THR A 163 -3.59 9.17 -3.73
N PHE A 164 -2.63 9.12 -2.80
CA PHE A 164 -1.44 9.96 -2.85
C PHE A 164 -0.65 9.77 -4.15
N GLY A 165 -0.33 8.54 -4.56
CA GLY A 165 0.39 8.28 -5.80
C GLY A 165 -0.33 8.81 -7.04
N THR A 166 -1.66 8.74 -7.06
CA THR A 166 -2.48 9.28 -8.15
C THR A 166 -2.39 10.79 -8.22
N ASN A 167 -2.60 11.47 -7.08
CA ASN A 167 -2.47 12.93 -6.97
C ASN A 167 -1.05 13.39 -7.28
N ALA A 168 -0.02 12.69 -6.79
CA ALA A 168 1.37 13.03 -7.02
C ALA A 168 1.72 13.02 -8.51
N ARG A 169 1.16 12.07 -9.29
CA ARG A 169 1.34 12.04 -10.75
C ARG A 169 0.72 13.26 -11.43
N GLU A 170 -0.46 13.68 -11.00
CA GLU A 170 -1.16 14.87 -11.51
C GLU A 170 -0.38 16.14 -11.16
N ILE A 171 -0.01 16.31 -9.89
CA ILE A 171 0.81 17.44 -9.39
C ILE A 171 2.14 17.52 -10.15
N SER A 172 2.84 16.40 -10.36
CA SER A 172 4.12 16.41 -11.09
C SER A 172 3.93 16.89 -12.54
N THR A 173 2.81 16.51 -13.16
CA THR A 173 2.47 16.95 -14.53
C THR A 173 2.20 18.45 -14.58
N GLU A 174 1.43 18.97 -13.60
CA GLU A 174 1.12 20.41 -13.50
C GLU A 174 2.36 21.27 -13.23
N LEU A 175 3.29 20.76 -12.42
CA LEU A 175 4.57 21.43 -12.13
C LEU A 175 5.59 21.32 -13.27
N GLY A 176 5.31 20.54 -14.30
CA GLY A 176 6.20 20.35 -15.45
C GLY A 176 7.42 19.48 -15.16
N ASP A 177 7.29 18.52 -14.24
CA ASP A 177 8.36 17.57 -13.94
C ASP A 177 8.72 16.69 -15.13
N ASP A 178 9.96 16.23 -15.13
CA ASP A 178 10.38 15.21 -16.06
C ASP A 178 9.55 13.93 -15.91
N ALA A 179 9.33 13.24 -17.03
CA ALA A 179 8.50 12.04 -17.08
C ALA A 179 8.94 10.90 -16.14
N TRP A 180 10.19 10.89 -15.65
CA TRP A 180 10.66 9.88 -14.70
C TRP A 180 10.05 10.03 -13.30
N VAL A 181 9.67 11.23 -12.89
CA VAL A 181 8.97 11.47 -11.61
C VAL A 181 7.55 10.90 -11.67
N GLY A 182 6.81 11.23 -12.74
CA GLY A 182 5.47 10.67 -12.96
C GLY A 182 5.47 9.15 -13.10
N ARG A 183 6.53 8.55 -13.69
CA ARG A 183 6.71 7.09 -13.70
C ARG A 183 6.90 6.51 -12.30
N ALA A 184 7.69 7.15 -11.44
CA ALA A 184 7.88 6.70 -10.06
C ALA A 184 6.57 6.66 -9.26
N ALA A 185 5.65 7.59 -9.51
CA ALA A 185 4.31 7.58 -8.93
C ALA A 185 3.49 6.37 -9.43
N GLY A 186 3.57 6.06 -10.73
CA GLY A 186 2.98 4.85 -11.30
C GLY A 186 3.54 3.55 -10.70
N ASP A 187 4.86 3.48 -10.51
CA ASP A 187 5.54 2.33 -9.90
C ASP A 187 5.11 2.15 -8.43
N LEU A 188 4.97 3.24 -7.68
CA LEU A 188 4.42 3.23 -6.32
C LEU A 188 3.01 2.64 -6.29
N ILE A 189 2.10 3.14 -7.14
CA ILE A 189 0.71 2.63 -7.23
C ILE A 189 0.71 1.13 -7.57
N SER A 190 1.53 0.71 -8.52
CA SER A 190 1.64 -0.69 -8.92
C SER A 190 2.08 -1.57 -7.75
N LYS A 191 3.15 -1.16 -7.03
CA LYS A 191 3.66 -1.90 -5.88
C LYS A 191 2.63 -1.99 -4.75
N ILE A 192 1.95 -0.89 -4.44
CA ILE A 192 0.87 -0.87 -3.44
C ILE A 192 -0.26 -1.80 -3.84
N THR A 193 -0.62 -1.82 -5.12
CA THR A 193 -1.68 -2.68 -5.62
C THR A 193 -1.35 -4.15 -5.45
N VAL A 194 -0.11 -4.57 -5.73
CA VAL A 194 0.37 -5.94 -5.45
C VAL A 194 0.28 -6.28 -3.96
N LYS A 195 0.55 -5.32 -3.07
CA LYS A 195 0.42 -5.52 -1.62
C LYS A 195 -1.04 -5.59 -1.16
N LEU A 196 -1.90 -4.70 -1.67
CA LEU A 196 -3.33 -4.69 -1.38
C LEU A 196 -4.01 -5.98 -1.81
N THR A 197 -3.69 -6.48 -3.00
CA THR A 197 -4.22 -7.77 -3.49
C THR A 197 -3.81 -8.94 -2.58
N ALA A 198 -2.58 -8.93 -2.07
CA ALA A 198 -2.11 -9.93 -1.11
C ALA A 198 -2.78 -9.85 0.29
N LEU A 199 -3.19 -8.65 0.73
CA LEU A 199 -3.83 -8.45 2.04
C LEU A 199 -5.35 -8.58 2.00
N ASP A 200 -5.95 -8.07 0.93
CA ASP A 200 -7.39 -8.01 0.72
C ASP A 200 -7.73 -8.35 -0.74
N PRO A 201 -7.87 -9.64 -1.06
CA PRO A 201 -8.30 -10.10 -2.38
C PRO A 201 -9.81 -9.92 -2.57
N ALA A 202 -10.40 -8.80 -2.14
CA ALA A 202 -11.81 -8.45 -2.34
C ALA A 202 -12.27 -8.58 -3.79
N HIS A 203 -11.38 -8.27 -4.73
CA HIS A 203 -11.64 -8.36 -6.15
C HIS A 203 -11.65 -9.80 -6.68
N GLU A 204 -11.04 -10.76 -5.99
CA GLU A 204 -10.98 -12.16 -6.42
C GLU A 204 -12.27 -12.89 -6.04
N GLY A 205 -12.87 -13.57 -7.00
CA GLY A 205 -14.09 -14.34 -6.76
C GLY A 205 -14.99 -14.52 -7.98
N LEU A 206 -16.26 -14.82 -7.69
CA LEU A 206 -17.33 -15.03 -8.67
C LEU A 206 -18.41 -13.96 -8.48
N TYR A 207 -18.82 -13.36 -9.58
CA TYR A 207 -19.81 -12.29 -9.65
C TYR A 207 -20.99 -12.74 -10.50
N ASN A 208 -22.19 -12.42 -10.02
CA ASN A 208 -23.43 -12.46 -10.81
C ASN A 208 -23.57 -11.11 -11.49
N VAL A 209 -23.68 -11.11 -12.82
CA VAL A 209 -23.82 -9.89 -13.60
C VAL A 209 -25.05 -9.92 -14.48
N THR A 210 -25.56 -8.73 -14.76
CA THR A 210 -26.57 -8.47 -15.77
C THR A 210 -25.97 -7.55 -16.81
N ILE A 211 -26.23 -7.85 -18.08
CA ILE A 211 -25.86 -7.00 -19.21
C ILE A 211 -27.00 -6.04 -19.54
N ASP A 212 -26.65 -4.82 -19.96
CA ASP A 212 -27.62 -3.92 -20.58
C ASP A 212 -27.84 -4.35 -22.03
N GLU A 213 -28.96 -5.02 -22.29
CA GLU A 213 -29.31 -5.54 -23.63
C GLU A 213 -29.87 -4.47 -24.58
N SER A 214 -30.14 -3.24 -24.11
CA SER A 214 -30.87 -2.22 -24.88
C SER A 214 -30.18 -1.79 -26.18
N VAL A 215 -28.86 -1.95 -26.25
CA VAL A 215 -28.01 -1.56 -27.39
C VAL A 215 -27.34 -2.76 -28.08
N LEU A 216 -27.66 -3.98 -27.67
CA LEU A 216 -27.00 -5.19 -28.17
C LEU A 216 -27.78 -5.82 -29.34
N PRO A 217 -27.09 -6.40 -30.34
CA PRO A 217 -27.73 -7.16 -31.41
C PRO A 217 -28.57 -8.33 -30.88
N GLU A 218 -29.65 -8.70 -31.58
CA GLU A 218 -30.53 -9.82 -31.18
C GLU A 218 -29.80 -11.18 -31.08
N ASP A 219 -28.70 -11.36 -31.82
CA ASP A 219 -27.88 -12.57 -31.83
C ASP A 219 -26.70 -12.52 -30.84
N PHE A 220 -26.62 -11.49 -29.99
CA PHE A 220 -25.54 -11.35 -29.03
C PHE A 220 -25.51 -12.51 -28.02
N PHE A 221 -24.39 -13.22 -28.00
CA PHE A 221 -24.16 -14.29 -27.04
C PHE A 221 -23.71 -13.73 -25.69
N GLY A 222 -24.67 -13.37 -24.85
CA GLY A 222 -24.43 -12.73 -23.55
C GLY A 222 -23.77 -13.60 -22.49
N PHE A 223 -23.42 -12.97 -21.37
CA PHE A 223 -22.84 -13.59 -20.18
C PHE A 223 -23.61 -13.13 -18.93
N ASP A 224 -23.61 -13.97 -17.90
CA ASP A 224 -24.31 -13.73 -16.62
C ASP A 224 -23.39 -13.91 -15.40
N LYS A 225 -22.15 -14.33 -15.62
CA LYS A 225 -21.12 -14.45 -14.58
C LYS A 225 -19.82 -13.79 -14.99
N VAL A 226 -19.13 -13.21 -14.01
CA VAL A 226 -17.72 -12.80 -14.12
C VAL A 226 -16.92 -13.52 -13.06
N THR A 227 -15.76 -14.05 -13.43
CA THR A 227 -14.79 -14.59 -12.47
C THR A 227 -13.51 -13.80 -12.54
N VAL A 228 -12.95 -13.53 -11.38
CA VAL A 228 -11.66 -12.85 -11.22
C VAL A 228 -10.78 -13.79 -10.41
N LEU A 229 -9.64 -14.18 -10.97
CA LEU A 229 -8.71 -15.16 -10.42
C LEU A 229 -7.29 -14.58 -10.44
N GLU A 230 -6.64 -14.57 -9.28
CA GLU A 230 -5.20 -14.32 -9.20
C GLU A 230 -4.45 -15.61 -9.50
N SER A 231 -3.84 -15.67 -10.68
CA SER A 231 -3.07 -16.83 -11.14
C SER A 231 -1.78 -16.96 -10.34
N SER A 232 -1.42 -18.20 -10.03
CA SER A 232 -0.07 -18.50 -9.52
C SER A 232 0.96 -18.70 -10.65
N SER A 233 0.55 -18.54 -11.92
CA SER A 233 1.43 -18.54 -13.10
C SER A 233 1.87 -17.12 -13.50
N ASP A 234 2.62 -17.02 -14.60
CA ASP A 234 3.03 -15.78 -15.28
C ASP A 234 1.88 -14.89 -15.78
N LYS A 235 0.64 -15.39 -15.76
CA LYS A 235 -0.55 -14.71 -16.31
C LYS A 235 -1.21 -13.70 -15.37
N ASN A 236 -0.64 -13.45 -14.20
CA ASN A 236 -1.12 -12.49 -13.19
C ASN A 236 -2.63 -12.62 -12.92
N LEU A 237 -3.41 -11.55 -13.11
CA LEU A 237 -4.85 -11.54 -12.92
C LEU A 237 -5.58 -12.04 -14.17
N VAL A 238 -6.53 -12.95 -13.97
CA VAL A 238 -7.34 -13.57 -15.01
C VAL A 238 -8.80 -13.19 -14.78
N VAL A 239 -9.41 -12.56 -15.76
CA VAL A 239 -10.84 -12.17 -15.72
C VAL A 239 -11.59 -12.89 -16.82
N THR A 240 -12.62 -13.64 -16.46
CA THR A 240 -13.40 -14.45 -17.41
C THR A 240 -14.89 -14.17 -17.28
N PHE A 241 -15.51 -13.86 -18.42
CA PHE A 241 -16.94 -13.62 -18.58
C PHE A 241 -17.60 -14.88 -19.11
N ILE A 242 -18.65 -15.36 -18.46
CA ILE A 242 -19.19 -16.71 -18.66
C ILE A 242 -20.70 -16.63 -18.84
N ASN A 243 -21.19 -17.34 -19.85
CA ASN A 243 -22.58 -17.73 -19.95
C ASN A 243 -22.78 -19.04 -19.17
N SER A 244 -23.36 -18.96 -17.97
CA SER A 244 -23.51 -20.10 -17.06
C SER A 244 -24.53 -21.12 -17.57
N LYS A 245 -25.58 -20.66 -18.28
CA LYS A 245 -26.61 -21.52 -18.90
C LYS A 245 -25.99 -22.50 -19.89
N TYR A 246 -25.09 -22.01 -20.75
CA TYR A 246 -24.40 -22.84 -21.75
C TYR A 246 -23.02 -23.33 -21.30
N ARG A 247 -22.55 -22.91 -20.12
CA ARG A 247 -21.22 -23.21 -19.57
C ARG A 247 -20.10 -22.86 -20.55
N ARG A 248 -20.20 -21.68 -21.16
CA ARG A 248 -19.24 -21.18 -22.14
C ARG A 248 -18.61 -19.88 -21.68
N THR A 249 -17.30 -19.81 -21.78
CA THR A 249 -16.55 -18.56 -21.70
C THR A 249 -16.87 -17.70 -22.92
N VAL A 250 -17.35 -16.48 -22.70
CA VAL A 250 -17.63 -15.48 -23.72
C VAL A 250 -16.40 -14.63 -23.97
N PHE A 251 -15.78 -14.13 -22.89
CA PHE A 251 -14.53 -13.37 -22.92
C PHE A 251 -13.58 -13.88 -21.85
N SER A 252 -12.27 -13.86 -22.11
CA SER A 252 -11.24 -14.17 -21.13
C SER A 252 -10.04 -13.28 -21.34
N PHE A 253 -9.60 -12.65 -20.27
CA PHE A 253 -8.48 -11.73 -20.23
C PHE A 253 -7.45 -12.28 -19.27
N THR A 254 -6.22 -12.42 -19.74
CA THR A 254 -5.05 -12.75 -18.93
C THR A 254 -4.18 -11.51 -18.81
N HIS A 255 -3.38 -11.40 -17.75
CA HIS A 255 -2.62 -10.20 -17.44
C HIS A 255 -3.51 -8.96 -17.29
N ALA A 256 -4.71 -9.13 -16.74
CA ALA A 256 -5.52 -8.01 -16.33
C ALA A 256 -4.76 -7.18 -15.27
N GLU A 257 -5.00 -5.88 -15.28
CA GLU A 257 -4.44 -4.94 -14.32
C GLU A 257 -5.51 -4.56 -13.33
N ILE A 258 -5.11 -4.37 -12.08
CA ILE A 258 -5.92 -3.71 -11.06
C ILE A 258 -5.19 -2.45 -10.62
N ALA A 259 -5.91 -1.34 -10.52
CA ALA A 259 -5.43 -0.06 -10.02
C ALA A 259 -6.52 0.51 -9.09
N GLY A 260 -6.27 0.47 -7.79
CA GLY A 260 -7.27 0.83 -6.78
C GLY A 260 -8.50 -0.09 -6.84
N ASN A 261 -9.63 0.47 -7.30
CA ASN A 261 -10.90 -0.23 -7.46
C ASN A 261 -11.20 -0.60 -8.92
N THR A 262 -10.38 -0.18 -9.87
CA THR A 262 -10.61 -0.45 -11.29
C THR A 262 -9.79 -1.64 -11.75
N VAL A 263 -10.45 -2.59 -12.39
CA VAL A 263 -9.83 -3.75 -13.05
C VAL A 263 -10.05 -3.63 -14.54
N ARG A 264 -8.99 -3.81 -15.31
CA ARG A 264 -9.03 -3.67 -16.77
C ARG A 264 -8.18 -4.70 -17.47
N GLY A 265 -8.46 -4.93 -18.74
CA GLY A 265 -7.63 -5.79 -19.56
C GLY A 265 -7.94 -5.65 -21.04
N LYS A 266 -7.05 -6.21 -21.85
CA LYS A 266 -7.08 -6.08 -23.29
C LYS A 266 -6.67 -7.39 -23.94
N VAL A 267 -7.45 -7.83 -24.91
CA VAL A 267 -7.07 -8.91 -25.84
C VAL A 267 -6.89 -8.29 -27.22
N LEU A 268 -5.64 -8.31 -27.69
CA LEU A 268 -5.30 -7.99 -29.07
C LEU A 268 -5.27 -9.29 -29.87
N SER A 269 -6.00 -9.33 -30.99
CA SER A 269 -5.97 -10.46 -31.91
C SER A 269 -5.98 -9.97 -33.35
N ASN A 270 -5.19 -10.63 -34.19
CA ASN A 270 -5.21 -10.43 -35.64
C ASN A 270 -6.18 -11.39 -36.36
N THR A 271 -6.78 -12.33 -35.61
CA THR A 271 -7.63 -13.41 -36.14
C THR A 271 -9.01 -13.49 -35.47
N HIS A 272 -9.22 -12.73 -34.39
CA HIS A 272 -10.49 -12.61 -33.65
C HIS A 272 -10.78 -11.14 -33.37
N VAL A 273 -12.01 -10.84 -32.95
CA VAL A 273 -12.42 -9.50 -32.54
C VAL A 273 -11.57 -9.07 -31.33
N ALA A 274 -10.77 -8.02 -31.51
CA ALA A 274 -10.02 -7.44 -30.40
C ALA A 274 -11.00 -6.77 -29.42
N ASN A 275 -10.69 -6.85 -28.14
CA ASN A 275 -11.60 -6.37 -27.11
C ASN A 275 -10.83 -5.88 -25.88
N THR A 276 -11.46 -4.94 -25.17
CA THR A 276 -11.03 -4.40 -23.89
C THR A 276 -12.16 -4.51 -22.91
N PHE A 277 -11.84 -4.69 -21.64
CA PHE A 277 -12.80 -4.53 -20.57
C PHE A 277 -12.26 -3.58 -19.50
N GLU A 278 -13.19 -2.97 -18.80
CA GLU A 278 -12.94 -2.23 -17.57
C GLU A 278 -14.14 -2.42 -16.65
N PHE A 279 -13.90 -2.68 -15.37
CA PHE A 279 -14.93 -2.56 -14.34
C PHE A 279 -14.36 -1.90 -13.09
N THR A 280 -15.23 -1.21 -12.37
CA THR A 280 -14.94 -0.65 -11.05
C THR A 280 -15.63 -1.48 -9.99
N LEU A 281 -14.87 -1.90 -8.97
CA LEU A 281 -15.31 -2.65 -7.81
C LEU A 281 -15.66 -1.69 -6.66
N ASP A 282 -16.91 -1.71 -6.22
CA ASP A 282 -17.28 -1.21 -4.91
C ASP A 282 -16.99 -2.31 -3.87
N ARG A 283 -15.90 -2.14 -3.12
CA ARG A 283 -15.47 -3.10 -2.09
C ARG A 283 -16.43 -3.18 -0.90
N THR A 284 -17.19 -2.12 -0.65
CA THR A 284 -18.16 -2.04 0.46
C THR A 284 -19.40 -2.84 0.13
N ASN A 285 -20.00 -2.56 -1.03
CA ASN A 285 -21.23 -3.21 -1.48
C ASN A 285 -20.98 -4.54 -2.21
N ARG A 286 -19.71 -4.84 -2.51
CA ARG A 286 -19.24 -5.97 -3.32
C ARG A 286 -19.92 -6.02 -4.68
N THR A 287 -20.07 -4.86 -5.31
CA THR A 287 -20.66 -4.71 -6.63
C THR A 287 -19.61 -4.32 -7.65
N ILE A 288 -19.85 -4.68 -8.90
CA ILE A 288 -19.04 -4.23 -10.03
C ILE A 288 -19.93 -3.52 -11.03
N VAL A 289 -19.39 -2.48 -11.64
CA VAL A 289 -19.99 -1.81 -12.81
C VAL A 289 -18.90 -1.69 -13.85
N GLY A 290 -19.17 -2.12 -15.07
CA GLY A 290 -18.16 -2.17 -16.10
C GLY A 290 -18.69 -2.18 -17.51
N LYS A 291 -17.75 -2.23 -18.43
CA LYS A 291 -18.00 -2.28 -19.86
C LYS A 291 -17.01 -3.18 -20.58
N ILE A 292 -17.45 -3.76 -21.69
CA ILE A 292 -16.59 -4.41 -22.69
C ILE A 292 -16.74 -3.62 -23.99
N GLU A 293 -15.62 -3.20 -24.54
CA GLU A 293 -15.54 -2.59 -25.86
C GLU A 293 -14.91 -3.60 -26.81
N THR A 294 -15.53 -3.83 -27.96
CA THR A 294 -14.98 -4.71 -28.99
C THR A 294 -14.79 -3.93 -30.28
N THR A 295 -13.90 -4.39 -31.16
CA THR A 295 -13.70 -3.73 -32.46
C THR A 295 -14.86 -3.90 -33.44
N ALA A 296 -15.86 -4.73 -33.11
CA ALA A 296 -16.91 -5.15 -34.03
C ALA A 296 -18.35 -4.93 -33.50
N SER A 297 -18.51 -4.48 -32.26
CA SER A 297 -19.82 -4.33 -31.61
C SER A 297 -19.93 -3.02 -30.85
N GLU A 298 -21.17 -2.66 -30.55
CA GLU A 298 -21.50 -1.67 -29.53
C GLU A 298 -20.87 -2.03 -28.17
N VAL A 299 -20.74 -1.02 -27.32
CA VAL A 299 -20.22 -1.15 -25.96
C VAL A 299 -21.18 -1.97 -25.12
N ILE A 300 -20.70 -3.06 -24.52
CA ILE A 300 -21.49 -3.93 -23.65
C ILE A 300 -21.33 -3.42 -22.22
N ASN A 301 -22.34 -2.75 -21.68
CA ASN A 301 -22.35 -2.36 -20.27
C ASN A 301 -22.88 -3.50 -19.41
N PHE A 302 -22.31 -3.68 -18.22
CA PHE A 302 -22.76 -4.66 -17.25
C PHE A 302 -22.61 -4.16 -15.82
N GLU A 303 -23.47 -4.66 -14.96
CA GLU A 303 -23.38 -4.48 -13.52
C GLU A 303 -23.57 -5.80 -12.81
N GLY A 304 -23.08 -5.92 -11.59
CA GLY A 304 -23.25 -7.15 -10.84
C GLY A 304 -22.82 -7.09 -9.40
N LYS A 305 -23.01 -8.22 -8.73
CA LYS A 305 -22.69 -8.42 -7.32
C LYS A 305 -21.87 -9.68 -7.13
N GLN A 306 -20.88 -9.58 -6.26
CA GLN A 306 -20.03 -10.70 -5.89
C GLN A 306 -20.87 -11.74 -5.13
N GLU A 307 -20.96 -12.93 -5.70
CA GLU A 307 -21.61 -14.09 -5.08
C GLU A 307 -20.65 -14.78 -4.11
N VAL A 308 -19.38 -14.90 -4.50
CA VAL A 308 -18.31 -15.52 -3.70
C VAL A 308 -17.08 -14.64 -3.77
N SER A 309 -16.51 -14.32 -2.61
CA SER A 309 -15.33 -13.47 -2.49
C SER A 309 -14.21 -14.21 -1.78
N THR A 310 -13.00 -14.29 -2.36
CA THR A 310 -11.83 -14.88 -1.67
C THR A 310 -11.59 -14.19 -0.33
N ASN A 311 -11.97 -12.92 -0.24
CA ASN A 311 -11.92 -12.14 0.99
C ASN A 311 -12.68 -12.74 2.17
N GLU A 312 -13.74 -13.53 1.94
CA GLU A 312 -14.43 -14.25 3.02
C GLU A 312 -13.58 -15.33 3.67
N VAL A 313 -12.59 -15.85 2.94
CA VAL A 313 -11.60 -16.79 3.47
C VAL A 313 -10.51 -16.05 4.22
N PHE A 314 -10.15 -14.83 3.78
CA PHE A 314 -9.12 -13.99 4.40
C PHE A 314 -9.60 -13.28 5.67
N ARG A 315 -10.84 -12.76 5.66
CA ARG A 315 -11.49 -12.11 6.80
C ARG A 315 -12.12 -13.16 7.71
N GLY A 316 -11.50 -13.40 8.86
CA GLY A 316 -11.97 -14.31 9.90
C GLY A 316 -11.29 -14.02 11.24
N GLN A 317 -11.57 -14.82 12.27
CA GLN A 317 -10.84 -14.72 13.54
C GLN A 317 -9.32 -14.82 13.29
N THR A 318 -8.53 -14.04 14.03
CA THR A 318 -7.07 -14.05 13.96
C THR A 318 -6.60 -15.51 14.02
N PRO A 319 -5.93 -16.00 12.97
CA PRO A 319 -5.41 -17.36 13.00
C PRO A 319 -4.36 -17.46 14.10
N TYR A 320 -4.10 -18.68 14.57
CA TYR A 320 -2.84 -18.99 15.25
C TYR A 320 -1.66 -18.52 14.39
N GLU A 321 -0.52 -18.18 14.99
CA GLU A 321 0.71 -17.96 14.21
C GLU A 321 1.08 -19.28 13.51
N LEU A 322 0.67 -19.41 12.25
CA LEU A 322 0.93 -20.60 11.46
C LEU A 322 2.27 -20.47 10.76
N THR A 323 3.00 -21.57 10.73
CA THR A 323 4.28 -21.71 10.04
C THR A 323 4.13 -22.62 8.81
N GLU A 324 5.17 -22.72 7.99
CA GLU A 324 5.16 -23.66 6.85
C GLU A 324 4.95 -25.12 7.31
N LYS A 325 5.33 -25.48 8.54
CA LYS A 325 5.17 -26.85 9.06
C LYS A 325 3.70 -27.25 9.22
N ASP A 326 2.82 -26.28 9.45
CA ASP A 326 1.40 -26.52 9.72
C ASP A 326 0.60 -26.82 8.44
N ILE A 327 1.20 -26.56 7.28
CA ILE A 327 0.58 -26.79 5.96
C ILE A 327 1.23 -27.93 5.16
N LEU A 328 2.50 -28.27 5.44
CA LEU A 328 3.23 -29.27 4.68
C LEU A 328 2.86 -30.68 5.13
N GLY A 329 2.14 -31.41 4.28
CA GLY A 329 1.71 -32.76 4.60
C GLY A 329 0.49 -33.20 3.79
N THR A 330 -0.32 -34.09 4.37
CA THR A 330 -1.54 -34.59 3.74
C THR A 330 -2.74 -34.29 4.62
N LEU A 331 -3.59 -33.38 4.14
CA LEU A 331 -4.86 -33.02 4.77
C LEU A 331 -5.96 -33.96 4.23
N LYS A 332 -6.81 -34.50 5.13
CA LYS A 332 -7.95 -35.34 4.75
C LYS A 332 -9.22 -34.51 4.76
N GLY A 333 -10.06 -34.63 3.73
CA GLY A 333 -11.23 -33.78 3.63
C GLY A 333 -12.01 -33.99 2.36
N GLU A 334 -12.61 -32.90 1.86
CA GLU A 334 -13.40 -32.90 0.64
C GLU A 334 -13.24 -31.59 -0.14
N LEU A 335 -13.36 -31.74 -1.46
CA LEU A 335 -13.40 -30.66 -2.43
C LEU A 335 -14.62 -30.87 -3.32
N ALA A 336 -15.51 -29.89 -3.39
CA ALA A 336 -16.75 -29.98 -4.18
C ALA A 336 -17.59 -31.24 -3.83
N GLY A 337 -17.67 -31.58 -2.54
CA GLY A 337 -18.39 -32.77 -2.04
C GLY A 337 -17.70 -34.11 -2.34
N VAL A 338 -16.54 -34.10 -3.00
CA VAL A 338 -15.75 -35.31 -3.26
C VAL A 338 -14.77 -35.52 -2.12
N LYS A 339 -14.91 -36.63 -1.38
CA LYS A 339 -13.97 -37.00 -0.31
C LYS A 339 -12.61 -37.40 -0.88
N GLY A 340 -11.53 -36.92 -0.27
CA GLY A 340 -10.18 -37.14 -0.74
C GLY A 340 -9.10 -36.65 0.23
N LYS A 341 -7.91 -36.46 -0.34
CA LYS A 341 -6.72 -35.99 0.36
C LYS A 341 -6.07 -34.86 -0.42
N LEU A 342 -5.75 -33.76 0.25
CA LEU A 342 -4.94 -32.66 -0.28
C LEU A 342 -3.52 -32.80 0.24
N MET A 343 -2.58 -33.16 -0.63
CA MET A 343 -1.17 -33.28 -0.31
C MET A 343 -0.44 -32.01 -0.70
N ILE A 344 0.24 -31.34 0.23
CA ILE A 344 0.94 -30.06 0.02
C ILE A 344 2.44 -30.27 0.23
N LYS A 345 3.23 -29.77 -0.73
CA LYS A 345 4.70 -29.77 -0.71
C LYS A 345 5.22 -28.38 -1.06
N THR A 346 6.43 -28.05 -0.60
CA THR A 346 7.15 -26.84 -1.00
C THR A 346 8.34 -27.22 -1.89
N PHE A 347 8.58 -26.42 -2.92
CA PHE A 347 9.79 -26.53 -3.76
C PHE A 347 10.77 -25.38 -3.53
N LYS A 348 10.24 -24.21 -3.11
CA LYS A 348 10.98 -22.99 -2.76
C LYS A 348 10.19 -22.28 -1.67
N LYS A 349 10.87 -21.50 -0.81
CA LYS A 349 10.23 -20.70 0.24
C LYS A 349 9.02 -19.93 -0.32
N ASN A 350 7.87 -20.03 0.35
CA ASN A 350 6.59 -19.41 -0.05
C ASN A 350 5.96 -19.89 -1.38
N VAL A 351 6.45 -20.94 -2.03
CA VAL A 351 5.87 -21.52 -3.26
C VAL A 351 5.50 -22.98 -3.04
N TYR A 352 4.19 -23.24 -3.06
CA TYR A 352 3.61 -24.54 -2.72
C TYR A 352 3.02 -25.22 -3.95
N SER A 353 3.16 -26.54 -3.99
CA SER A 353 2.39 -27.38 -4.88
C SER A 353 1.48 -28.26 -4.05
N ALA A 354 0.23 -28.32 -4.44
CA ALA A 354 -0.75 -29.19 -3.80
C ALA A 354 -1.34 -30.17 -4.80
N THR A 355 -1.71 -31.36 -4.35
CA THR A 355 -2.41 -32.34 -5.18
C THR A 355 -3.61 -32.86 -4.40
N PHE A 356 -4.80 -32.60 -4.92
CA PHE A 356 -6.01 -33.23 -4.43
C PHE A 356 -6.23 -34.56 -5.15
N ARG A 357 -6.39 -35.64 -4.39
CA ARG A 357 -6.75 -36.97 -4.91
C ARG A 357 -8.00 -37.48 -4.20
N SER A 358 -9.04 -37.80 -4.95
CA SER A 358 -10.25 -38.41 -4.39
C SER A 358 -9.97 -39.81 -3.84
N ASN A 359 -10.78 -40.26 -2.88
CA ASN A 359 -10.62 -41.58 -2.25
C ASN A 359 -10.78 -42.75 -3.24
N ASN A 360 -11.64 -42.57 -4.26
CA ASN A 360 -11.80 -43.54 -5.35
C ASN A 360 -10.69 -43.44 -6.42
N GLY A 361 -9.77 -42.47 -6.30
CA GLY A 361 -8.64 -42.27 -7.21
C GLY A 361 -8.99 -41.68 -8.58
N ILE A 362 -10.27 -41.42 -8.87
CA ILE A 362 -10.74 -40.95 -10.18
C ILE A 362 -10.39 -39.48 -10.42
N LEU A 363 -10.53 -38.64 -9.40
CA LEU A 363 -10.28 -37.21 -9.50
C LEU A 363 -8.89 -36.91 -8.96
N LEU A 364 -8.05 -36.35 -9.82
CA LEU A 364 -6.71 -35.87 -9.51
C LEU A 364 -6.59 -34.42 -10.00
N ILE A 365 -6.30 -33.49 -9.09
CA ILE A 365 -6.14 -32.08 -9.42
C ILE A 365 -4.81 -31.60 -8.85
N HIS A 366 -3.98 -31.01 -9.69
CA HIS A 366 -2.73 -30.39 -9.29
C HIS A 366 -2.90 -28.90 -9.15
N PHE A 367 -2.34 -28.35 -8.08
CA PHE A 367 -2.37 -26.93 -7.78
C PHE A 367 -0.97 -26.40 -7.56
N GLN A 368 -0.83 -25.09 -7.79
CA GLN A 368 0.29 -24.26 -7.37
C GLN A 368 -0.25 -23.07 -6.58
N GLY A 369 0.49 -22.57 -5.62
CA GLY A 369 0.01 -21.43 -4.86
C GLY A 369 0.92 -20.94 -3.75
N LYS A 370 0.32 -20.09 -2.91
CA LYS A 370 0.97 -19.35 -1.84
C LYS A 370 0.29 -19.66 -0.51
N PHE A 371 1.05 -19.50 0.56
CA PHE A 371 0.55 -19.51 1.93
C PHE A 371 0.75 -18.13 2.52
N PHE A 372 -0.25 -17.65 3.24
CA PHE A 372 -0.25 -16.37 3.94
C PHE A 372 -0.26 -16.64 5.46
N PRO A 373 0.92 -16.76 6.11
CA PRO A 373 1.04 -17.13 7.52
C PRO A 373 0.18 -16.27 8.46
N LYS A 374 0.19 -14.95 8.24
CA LYS A 374 -0.52 -13.98 9.09
C LYS A 374 -2.04 -14.14 9.06
N THR A 375 -2.60 -14.50 7.90
CA THR A 375 -4.05 -14.69 7.73
C THR A 375 -4.47 -16.16 7.78
N GLY A 376 -3.49 -17.07 7.85
CA GLY A 376 -3.69 -18.52 7.90
C GLY A 376 -4.36 -19.05 6.64
N VAL A 377 -4.12 -18.39 5.49
CA VAL A 377 -4.78 -18.72 4.23
C VAL A 377 -3.83 -19.45 3.29
N LEU A 378 -4.31 -20.57 2.76
CA LEU A 378 -3.73 -21.28 1.64
C LEU A 378 -4.50 -20.91 0.37
N SER A 379 -3.80 -20.34 -0.61
CA SER A 379 -4.37 -19.86 -1.87
C SER A 379 -3.73 -20.62 -3.03
N LEU A 380 -4.52 -21.47 -3.69
CA LEU A 380 -4.06 -22.47 -4.65
C LEU A 380 -4.80 -22.32 -5.99
N THR A 381 -4.11 -22.53 -7.10
CA THR A 381 -4.68 -22.47 -8.46
C THR A 381 -4.30 -23.71 -9.28
N ASN A 382 -5.22 -24.21 -10.10
CA ASN A 382 -4.95 -25.20 -11.16
C ASN A 382 -5.00 -24.49 -12.51
N GLY A 383 -3.86 -23.93 -12.90
CA GLY A 383 -3.78 -22.99 -14.02
C GLY A 383 -4.80 -21.85 -13.87
N GLU A 384 -5.42 -21.45 -14.97
CA GLU A 384 -6.46 -20.41 -14.99
C GLU A 384 -7.86 -20.93 -14.66
N SER A 385 -8.02 -22.24 -14.39
CA SER A 385 -9.33 -22.90 -14.47
C SER A 385 -10.06 -23.07 -13.14
N LEU A 386 -9.31 -23.10 -12.04
CA LEU A 386 -9.83 -23.40 -10.71
C LEU A 386 -8.97 -22.73 -9.67
N LYS A 387 -9.59 -21.95 -8.79
CA LYS A 387 -9.00 -21.45 -7.55
C LYS A 387 -9.51 -22.30 -6.38
N LEU A 388 -8.65 -22.55 -5.41
CA LEU A 388 -8.98 -23.12 -4.11
C LEU A 388 -8.37 -22.21 -3.03
N SER A 389 -9.24 -21.62 -2.22
CA SER A 389 -8.85 -20.76 -1.09
C SER A 389 -9.34 -21.42 0.19
N LEU A 390 -8.41 -21.67 1.12
CA LEU A 390 -8.68 -22.33 2.40
C LEU A 390 -8.08 -21.51 3.54
N SER A 391 -8.79 -21.37 4.65
CA SER A 391 -8.24 -20.84 5.90
C SER A 391 -8.40 -21.85 7.03
N LEU A 392 -7.42 -21.92 7.92
CA LEU A 392 -7.57 -22.69 9.15
C LEU A 392 -8.42 -21.89 10.14
N ARG A 393 -9.57 -22.44 10.53
CA ARG A 393 -10.54 -21.83 11.44
C ARG A 393 -10.93 -22.81 12.54
N GLY A 394 -11.22 -22.33 13.74
CA GLY A 394 -11.59 -23.13 14.91
C GLY A 394 -10.65 -22.92 16.09
N THR A 395 -10.97 -23.54 17.23
CA THR A 395 -10.10 -23.63 18.41
C THR A 395 -9.01 -24.70 18.20
N GLU A 396 -7.97 -24.73 19.04
CA GLU A 396 -6.89 -25.75 18.97
C GLU A 396 -7.41 -27.20 18.88
N GLU A 397 -8.54 -27.51 19.51
CA GLU A 397 -9.14 -28.85 19.54
C GLU A 397 -10.07 -29.14 18.34
N GLU A 398 -10.58 -28.12 17.65
CA GLU A 398 -11.58 -28.23 16.56
C GLU A 398 -11.16 -27.55 15.25
N ALA A 399 -9.89 -27.20 15.10
CA ALA A 399 -9.40 -26.50 13.92
C ALA A 399 -9.70 -27.29 12.64
N MET A 400 -10.15 -26.60 11.60
CA MET A 400 -10.40 -27.15 10.26
C MET A 400 -10.01 -26.14 9.19
N TRP A 401 -9.41 -26.63 8.11
CA TRP A 401 -9.25 -25.88 6.88
C TRP A 401 -10.62 -25.75 6.21
N THR A 402 -11.11 -24.54 6.03
CA THR A 402 -12.41 -24.28 5.42
C THR A 402 -12.29 -23.19 4.36
N GLY A 403 -13.12 -23.27 3.33
CA GLY A 403 -13.19 -22.27 2.30
C GLY A 403 -13.95 -22.79 1.09
N PHE A 404 -13.48 -22.44 -0.10
CA PHE A 404 -14.16 -22.79 -1.33
C PHE A 404 -13.19 -22.92 -2.51
N ALA A 405 -13.68 -23.57 -3.54
CA ALA A 405 -13.09 -23.55 -4.86
C ALA A 405 -14.08 -22.98 -5.87
N PHE A 406 -13.61 -22.05 -6.71
CA PHE A 406 -14.40 -21.50 -7.82
C PHE A 406 -13.72 -21.76 -9.16
N ASN A 407 -14.55 -22.02 -10.17
CA ASN A 407 -14.13 -22.45 -11.49
C ASN A 407 -14.49 -21.39 -12.53
N THR A 408 -13.47 -20.97 -13.29
CA THR A 408 -13.55 -19.88 -14.29
C THR A 408 -14.12 -20.33 -15.64
N LYS A 409 -14.32 -21.63 -15.85
CA LYS A 409 -14.92 -22.17 -17.08
C LYS A 409 -16.43 -22.27 -17.01
N ASN A 410 -16.97 -22.61 -15.84
CA ASN A 410 -18.41 -22.85 -15.67
C ASN A 410 -19.07 -21.88 -14.69
N GLY A 411 -18.31 -20.97 -14.06
CA GLY A 411 -18.85 -19.95 -13.15
C GLY A 411 -19.49 -20.56 -11.90
N THR A 412 -18.93 -21.66 -11.40
CA THR A 412 -19.43 -22.35 -10.20
C THR A 412 -18.46 -22.19 -9.04
N ALA A 413 -19.01 -22.08 -7.83
CA ALA A 413 -18.25 -22.11 -6.60
C ALA A 413 -18.75 -23.26 -5.71
N THR A 414 -17.83 -23.91 -5.01
CA THR A 414 -18.11 -25.09 -4.20
C THR A 414 -17.33 -25.03 -2.89
N LYS A 415 -17.92 -25.50 -1.80
CA LYS A 415 -17.25 -25.54 -0.50
C LYS A 415 -16.11 -26.56 -0.51
N ALA A 416 -15.08 -26.28 0.28
CA ALA A 416 -13.96 -27.17 0.53
C ALA A 416 -13.66 -27.20 2.03
N SER A 417 -13.35 -28.39 2.55
CA SER A 417 -13.03 -28.57 3.96
C SER A 417 -11.98 -29.67 4.15
N PHE A 418 -11.02 -29.45 5.04
CA PHE A 418 -10.00 -30.44 5.37
C PHE A 418 -9.63 -30.40 6.85
N ALA A 419 -9.40 -31.59 7.43
CA ALA A 419 -8.84 -31.71 8.77
C ALA A 419 -7.38 -31.23 8.79
N PRO A 420 -6.93 -30.63 9.90
CA PRO A 420 -5.54 -30.19 10.08
C PRO A 420 -4.59 -31.39 10.11
N LEU A 421 -3.29 -31.11 9.98
CA LEU A 421 -2.26 -32.12 10.22
C LEU A 421 -2.31 -32.52 11.70
N LYS A 422 -2.10 -33.82 11.96
CA LYS A 422 -1.96 -34.35 13.32
C LYS A 422 -0.54 -34.25 13.81
#